data_AF-A0A3D0I9X1-F1
#
_entry.id   AF-A0A3D0I9X1-F1
#
_cell.length_a   1.000
_cell.length_b   1.000
_cell.length_c   1.000
_cell.angle_alpha   90.00
_cell.angle_beta   90.00
_cell.angle_gamma   90.00
#
_symmetry.space_group_name_H-M   'P 1'
#
loop_
_entity.id
_entity.type
_entity.pdbx_description
1 polymer ?
#
loop_
_entity_poly.entity_id
_entity_poly.type
_entity_poly.pdbx_seq_one_letter_code
_entity_poly.pdbx_strand_id
1 'polypeptide(L)'
;MQPKAFETLRIKIDPEQEVQFHSDRYELTVKPELVKLSKDSMLFLDFAFSGSADTATWGVQRVVVSERVHTNNWVQVVRRTEPPASLPDGFQSNWKKLKAPSFPYNGLIESQNGQTRINAAVQPPGSGADARVRYALEVTMEGVQTQATMSRKLELLKHSFTALGE
;
A
#
# COMPACT_ATOMS: atom_id res chain seq x y z
N MET A 1 19.95 -21.19 -4.76
CA MET A 1 20.00 -20.02 -3.87
C MET A 1 18.71 -19.25 -4.07
N GLN A 2 17.92 -19.00 -3.02
CA GLN A 2 16.67 -18.25 -3.10
C GLN A 2 16.91 -16.82 -2.59
N PRO A 3 16.30 -15.77 -3.19
CA PRO A 3 16.41 -14.42 -2.66
C PRO A 3 15.88 -14.31 -1.22
N LYS A 4 16.60 -13.59 -0.36
CA LYS A 4 16.28 -13.40 1.07
C LYS A 4 14.84 -12.96 1.34
N ALA A 5 14.25 -12.16 0.45
CA ALA A 5 12.86 -11.70 0.56
C ALA A 5 11.83 -12.85 0.69
N PHE A 6 12.14 -14.03 0.15
CA PHE A 6 11.22 -15.16 0.23
C PHE A 6 11.35 -15.96 1.54
N GLU A 7 12.39 -15.73 2.34
CA GLU A 7 12.56 -16.41 3.64
C GLU A 7 11.42 -16.04 4.59
N THR A 8 11.00 -14.76 4.57
CA THR A 8 9.93 -14.22 5.41
C THR A 8 8.59 -14.09 4.69
N LEU A 9 8.54 -14.11 3.35
CA LEU A 9 7.29 -13.98 2.61
C LEU A 9 6.32 -15.12 2.96
N ARG A 10 5.15 -14.78 3.50
CA ARG A 10 4.03 -15.71 3.72
C ARG A 10 2.77 -15.12 3.09
N ILE A 11 2.03 -15.98 2.39
CA ILE A 11 0.78 -15.62 1.73
C ILE A 11 -0.24 -16.71 2.05
N LYS A 12 -1.41 -16.30 2.56
CA LYS A 12 -2.57 -17.18 2.72
C LYS A 12 -3.72 -16.59 1.93
N ILE A 13 -4.37 -17.42 1.11
CA ILE A 13 -5.52 -17.02 0.30
C ILE A 13 -6.66 -17.97 0.63
N ASP A 14 -7.69 -17.43 1.28
CA ASP A 14 -9.03 -17.98 1.29
C ASP A 14 -9.87 -17.09 0.36
N PRO A 15 -10.18 -17.56 -0.88
CA PRO A 15 -10.80 -16.73 -1.90
C PRO A 15 -12.13 -16.09 -1.51
N GLU A 16 -12.80 -16.55 -0.45
CA GLU A 16 -14.08 -16.00 -0.01
C GLU A 16 -14.01 -15.36 1.37
N GLN A 17 -12.95 -15.59 2.15
CA GLN A 17 -12.85 -15.10 3.53
C GLN A 17 -11.73 -14.07 3.75
N GLU A 18 -10.52 -14.29 3.24
CA GLU A 18 -9.38 -13.42 3.52
C GLU A 18 -8.17 -13.67 2.63
N VAL A 19 -7.42 -12.60 2.35
CA VAL A 19 -6.05 -12.65 1.83
C VAL A 19 -5.11 -12.10 2.91
N GLN A 20 -4.15 -12.91 3.36
CA GLN A 20 -3.13 -12.49 4.31
C GLN A 20 -1.77 -12.45 3.63
N PHE A 21 -1.04 -11.37 3.85
CA PHE A 21 0.33 -11.14 3.39
C PHE A 21 1.20 -10.79 4.59
N HIS A 22 2.36 -11.42 4.68
CA HIS A 22 3.40 -11.10 5.65
C HIS A 22 4.77 -11.08 4.95
N SER A 23 5.59 -10.11 5.33
CA SER A 23 6.98 -9.94 4.90
C SER A 23 7.83 -9.53 6.09
N ASP A 24 9.13 -9.32 5.88
CA ASP A 24 10.03 -8.71 6.87
C ASP A 24 9.66 -7.26 7.22
N ARG A 25 8.92 -6.56 6.36
CA ARG A 25 8.69 -5.10 6.44
C ARG A 25 7.28 -4.71 6.88
N TYR A 26 6.29 -5.50 6.51
CA TYR A 26 4.89 -5.22 6.83
C TYR A 26 3.99 -6.44 6.63
N GLU A 27 2.82 -6.36 7.25
CA GLU A 27 1.71 -7.29 7.14
C GLU A 27 0.47 -6.59 6.60
N LEU A 28 -0.34 -7.34 5.87
CA LEU A 28 -1.64 -6.89 5.38
C LEU A 28 -2.62 -8.06 5.43
N THR A 29 -3.79 -7.84 6.02
CA THR A 29 -4.95 -8.72 5.89
C THR A 29 -6.03 -8.01 5.09
N VAL A 30 -6.58 -8.65 4.06
CA VAL A 30 -7.70 -8.11 3.29
C VAL A 30 -8.88 -9.05 3.46
N LYS A 31 -10.01 -8.49 3.88
CA LYS A 31 -11.28 -9.20 4.03
C LYS A 31 -12.34 -8.63 3.08
N PRO A 32 -13.46 -9.33 2.82
CA PRO A 32 -14.50 -8.91 1.88
C PRO A 32 -15.07 -7.50 2.08
N GLU A 33 -14.98 -6.95 3.30
CA GLU A 33 -15.42 -5.59 3.60
C GLU A 33 -14.55 -4.51 2.93
N LEU A 34 -13.27 -4.82 2.66
CA LEU A 34 -12.35 -3.93 1.95
C LEU A 34 -12.56 -4.01 0.44
N VAL A 35 -12.52 -5.22 -0.09
CA VAL A 35 -12.72 -5.53 -1.51
C VAL A 35 -13.44 -6.86 -1.61
N LYS A 36 -14.41 -7.01 -2.53
CA LYS A 36 -15.12 -8.29 -2.67
C LYS A 36 -14.14 -9.38 -3.09
N LEU A 37 -13.94 -10.37 -2.23
CA LEU A 37 -13.12 -11.53 -2.52
C LEU A 37 -13.95 -12.61 -3.21
N SER A 38 -13.35 -13.24 -4.22
CA SER A 38 -13.86 -14.43 -4.88
C SER A 38 -12.69 -15.22 -5.48
N LYS A 39 -13.00 -16.38 -6.05
CA LYS A 39 -12.07 -17.16 -6.90
C LYS A 39 -11.49 -16.40 -8.10
N ASP A 40 -12.11 -15.29 -8.51
CA ASP A 40 -11.62 -14.46 -9.61
C ASP A 40 -10.70 -13.32 -9.14
N SER A 41 -10.58 -13.12 -7.82
CA SER A 41 -9.78 -12.05 -7.22
C SER A 41 -8.27 -12.27 -7.41
N MET A 42 -7.54 -11.16 -7.47
CA MET A 42 -6.11 -11.17 -7.80
C MET A 42 -5.29 -10.55 -6.69
N LEU A 43 -4.14 -11.16 -6.41
CA LEU A 43 -3.06 -10.61 -5.59
C LEU A 43 -1.89 -10.25 -6.51
N PHE A 44 -1.47 -8.99 -6.49
CA PHE A 44 -0.26 -8.54 -7.18
C PHE A 44 0.81 -8.17 -6.16
N LEU A 45 2.02 -8.65 -6.40
CA LEU A 45 3.22 -8.33 -5.61
C LEU A 45 4.25 -7.69 -6.54
N ASP A 46 4.57 -6.42 -6.30
CA ASP A 46 5.67 -5.78 -7.01
C ASP A 46 6.90 -5.75 -6.12
N PHE A 47 8.01 -6.21 -6.67
CA PHE A 47 9.31 -6.22 -6.01
C PHE A 47 10.16 -5.07 -6.54
N ALA A 48 10.91 -4.45 -5.63
CA ALA A 48 11.87 -3.41 -5.99
C ALA A 48 13.12 -3.49 -5.12
N PHE A 49 14.19 -2.87 -5.60
CA PHE A 49 15.39 -2.62 -4.80
C PHE A 49 15.20 -1.38 -3.92
N SER A 50 15.65 -1.48 -2.68
CA SER A 50 15.68 -0.39 -1.70
C SER A 50 17.04 -0.31 -1.02
N GLY A 51 17.54 0.90 -0.77
CA GLY A 51 18.88 1.13 -0.17
C GLY A 51 19.83 1.83 -1.14
N SER A 52 21.12 1.92 -0.76
CA SER A 52 22.19 2.39 -1.66
C SER A 52 22.75 1.24 -2.49
N ALA A 53 23.61 1.52 -3.48
CA ALA A 53 24.22 0.49 -4.34
C ALA A 53 24.90 -0.64 -3.53
N ASP A 54 25.54 -0.29 -2.41
CA ASP A 54 26.27 -1.24 -1.57
C ASP A 54 25.39 -1.95 -0.52
N THR A 55 24.15 -1.53 -0.35
CA THR A 55 23.20 -2.05 0.66
C THR A 55 21.84 -2.41 0.08
N ALA A 56 21.75 -2.56 -1.25
CA ALA A 56 20.49 -2.77 -1.94
C ALA A 56 19.83 -4.08 -1.51
N THR A 57 18.63 -3.96 -0.96
CA THR A 57 17.76 -5.10 -0.62
C THR A 57 16.64 -5.20 -1.64
N TRP A 58 16.46 -6.38 -2.23
CA TRP A 58 15.32 -6.68 -3.08
C TRP A 58 14.20 -7.25 -2.22
N GLY A 59 12.99 -6.72 -2.36
CA GLY A 59 11.84 -7.19 -1.58
C GLY A 59 10.53 -6.58 -2.06
N VAL A 60 9.42 -6.99 -1.45
CA VAL A 60 8.09 -6.50 -1.82
C VAL A 60 7.99 -5.01 -1.52
N GLN A 61 7.72 -4.22 -2.56
CA GLN A 61 7.45 -2.79 -2.46
C GLN A 61 5.96 -2.51 -2.43
N ARG A 62 5.15 -3.30 -3.14
CA ARG A 62 3.72 -3.07 -3.26
C ARG A 62 2.94 -4.38 -3.21
N VAL A 63 1.84 -4.34 -2.47
CA VAL A 63 0.80 -5.38 -2.46
C VAL A 63 -0.49 -4.74 -2.97
N VAL A 64 -1.14 -5.38 -3.95
CA VAL A 64 -2.47 -5.00 -4.44
C VAL A 64 -3.40 -6.20 -4.34
N VAL A 65 -4.61 -6.01 -3.81
CA VAL A 65 -5.68 -7.01 -3.87
C VAL A 65 -6.86 -6.42 -4.64
N SER A 66 -7.27 -7.08 -5.72
CA SER A 66 -8.37 -6.63 -6.58
C SER A 66 -9.49 -7.68 -6.71
N GLU A 67 -10.72 -7.23 -6.93
CA GLU A 67 -11.88 -8.13 -7.01
C GLU A 67 -11.80 -9.11 -8.19
N ARG A 68 -11.22 -8.68 -9.32
CA ARG A 68 -10.92 -9.47 -10.53
C ARG A 68 -9.84 -8.79 -11.36
N VAL A 69 -9.38 -9.44 -12.42
CA VAL A 69 -8.52 -8.81 -13.44
C VAL A 69 -9.29 -7.66 -14.10
N HIS A 70 -8.62 -6.51 -14.28
CA HIS A 70 -9.18 -5.30 -14.91
C HIS A 70 -10.33 -4.58 -14.16
N THR A 71 -10.47 -4.73 -12.84
CA THR A 71 -11.39 -3.86 -12.08
C THR A 71 -10.77 -2.54 -11.66
N ASN A 72 -11.66 -1.60 -11.36
CA ASN A 72 -11.37 -0.39 -10.61
C ASN A 72 -11.71 -0.56 -9.11
N ASN A 73 -11.81 -1.79 -8.61
CA ASN A 73 -12.08 -2.10 -7.20
C ASN A 73 -10.88 -2.86 -6.62
N TRP A 74 -10.05 -2.15 -5.87
CA TRP A 74 -8.84 -2.71 -5.28
C TRP A 74 -8.38 -1.90 -4.07
N VAL A 75 -7.55 -2.55 -3.26
CA VAL A 75 -6.77 -1.90 -2.21
C VAL A 75 -5.29 -2.14 -2.47
N GLN A 76 -4.45 -1.19 -2.10
CA GLN A 76 -3.01 -1.40 -2.14
C GLN A 76 -2.29 -0.79 -0.94
N VAL A 77 -1.12 -1.35 -0.67
CA VAL A 77 -0.12 -0.81 0.23
C VAL A 77 1.18 -0.65 -0.57
N VAL A 78 1.75 0.55 -0.56
CA VAL A 78 3.02 0.85 -1.23
C VAL A 78 4.03 1.36 -0.22
N ARG A 79 5.16 0.67 -0.08
CA ARG A 79 6.32 1.16 0.67
C ARG A 79 7.05 2.21 -0.15
N ARG A 80 7.23 3.40 0.44
CA ARG A 80 7.96 4.53 -0.13
C ARG A 80 9.15 4.84 0.76
N THR A 81 10.30 5.05 0.14
CA THR A 81 11.53 5.49 0.81
C THR A 81 11.82 6.92 0.40
N GLU A 82 12.41 7.69 1.30
CA GLU A 82 12.89 9.04 1.03
C GLU A 82 13.79 9.03 -0.22
N PRO A 83 13.44 9.77 -1.26
CA PRO A 83 14.22 9.81 -2.49
C PRO A 83 15.54 10.55 -2.24
N PRO A 84 16.68 10.06 -2.78
CA PRO A 84 17.92 10.83 -2.79
C PRO A 84 17.72 12.24 -3.33
N ALA A 85 18.40 13.23 -2.74
CA ALA A 85 18.27 14.63 -3.13
C ALA A 85 18.63 14.91 -4.60
N SER A 86 19.36 14.00 -5.25
CA SER A 86 19.70 14.06 -6.67
C SER A 86 18.56 13.67 -7.62
N LEU A 87 17.48 13.04 -7.12
CA LEU A 87 16.33 12.69 -7.95
C LEU A 87 15.48 13.92 -8.31
N PRO A 88 14.81 13.92 -9.47
CA PRO A 88 13.97 15.03 -9.92
C PRO A 88 12.91 15.48 -8.90
N ASP A 89 12.53 16.75 -8.98
CA ASP A 89 11.59 17.41 -8.06
C ASP A 89 10.26 16.67 -7.88
N GLY A 90 9.80 15.92 -8.89
CA GLY A 90 8.59 15.10 -8.78
C GLY A 90 8.67 14.07 -7.65
N PHE A 91 9.83 13.43 -7.47
CA PHE A 91 10.06 12.47 -6.38
C PHE A 91 10.05 13.18 -5.03
N GLN A 92 10.76 14.31 -4.95
CA GLN A 92 10.84 15.13 -3.74
C GLN A 92 9.46 15.68 -3.33
N SER A 93 8.67 16.14 -4.30
CA SER A 93 7.30 16.63 -4.09
C SER A 93 6.38 15.53 -3.56
N ASN A 94 6.42 14.34 -4.17
CA ASN A 94 5.63 13.19 -3.69
C ASN A 94 6.03 12.79 -2.26
N TRP A 95 7.33 12.81 -1.95
CA TRP A 95 7.81 12.53 -0.60
C TRP A 95 7.34 13.57 0.42
N LYS A 96 7.40 14.86 0.09
CA LYS A 96 6.86 15.94 0.94
C LYS A 96 5.37 15.75 1.25
N LYS A 97 4.58 15.32 0.25
CA LYS A 97 3.15 15.01 0.45
C LYS A 97 2.92 13.84 1.41
N LEU A 98 3.77 12.82 1.39
CA LEU A 98 3.73 11.71 2.35
C LEU A 98 4.19 12.12 3.77
N LYS A 99 5.18 13.02 3.87
CA LYS A 99 5.67 13.53 5.17
C LYS A 99 4.65 14.41 5.89
N ALA A 100 3.97 15.29 5.15
CA ALA A 100 3.01 16.25 5.69
C ALA A 100 1.54 15.88 5.36
N PRO A 101 1.20 14.57 5.37
CA PRO A 101 0.07 13.92 4.70
C PRO A 101 -0.88 14.88 3.97
N SER A 102 -0.43 15.42 2.85
CA SER A 102 -1.19 16.35 2.00
C SER A 102 -1.70 15.64 0.76
N PHE A 103 -2.63 16.28 0.03
CA PHE A 103 -3.31 15.65 -1.11
C PHE A 103 -2.30 15.02 -2.11
N PRO A 104 -2.45 13.73 -2.46
CA PRO A 104 -3.64 12.89 -2.23
C PRO A 104 -3.66 12.09 -0.90
N TYR A 105 -2.61 12.12 -0.07
CA TYR A 105 -2.44 11.26 1.11
C TYR A 105 -3.11 11.79 2.40
N ASN A 106 -4.04 12.71 2.27
CA ASN A 106 -4.71 13.40 3.38
C ASN A 106 -6.08 12.82 3.73
N GLY A 107 -6.44 11.65 3.18
CA GLY A 107 -7.75 11.03 3.41
C GLY A 107 -8.91 11.73 2.71
N LEU A 108 -8.67 12.62 1.75
CA LEU A 108 -9.72 13.19 0.90
C LEU A 108 -9.88 12.36 -0.36
N ILE A 109 -11.12 12.24 -0.85
CA ILE A 109 -11.40 11.53 -2.09
C ILE A 109 -10.85 12.30 -3.31
N GLU A 110 -10.41 11.56 -4.31
CA GLU A 110 -10.15 12.06 -5.65
C GLU A 110 -10.90 11.20 -6.68
N SER A 111 -11.45 11.86 -7.70
CA SER A 111 -12.09 11.17 -8.83
C SER A 111 -11.19 11.27 -10.04
N GLN A 112 -10.82 10.13 -10.61
CA GLN A 112 -9.99 10.06 -11.82
C GLN A 112 -10.42 8.86 -12.65
N ASN A 113 -10.56 8.99 -13.98
CA ASN A 113 -10.80 7.85 -14.89
C ASN A 113 -12.01 6.96 -14.51
N GLY A 114 -13.12 7.57 -14.06
CA GLY A 114 -14.33 6.81 -13.71
C GLY A 114 -14.24 6.03 -12.40
N GLN A 115 -13.27 6.32 -11.55
CA GLN A 115 -13.10 5.71 -10.22
C GLN A 115 -12.90 6.79 -9.15
N THR A 116 -13.27 6.45 -7.92
CA THR A 116 -12.99 7.25 -6.72
C THR A 116 -11.87 6.58 -5.94
N ARG A 117 -10.88 7.36 -5.53
CA ARG A 117 -9.74 6.93 -4.73
C ARG A 117 -9.67 7.70 -3.42
N ILE A 118 -9.09 7.10 -2.41
CA ILE A 118 -8.75 7.76 -1.15
C ILE A 118 -7.42 7.19 -0.66
N ASN A 119 -6.53 8.05 -0.18
CA ASN A 119 -5.20 7.63 0.24
C ASN A 119 -4.86 8.14 1.65
N ALA A 120 -3.99 7.41 2.34
CA ALA A 120 -3.33 7.86 3.55
C ALA A 120 -1.84 7.52 3.55
N ALA A 121 -1.05 8.39 4.18
CA ALA A 121 0.31 8.07 4.57
C ALA A 121 0.33 7.47 5.99
N VAL A 122 0.99 6.34 6.15
CA VAL A 122 1.26 5.69 7.44
C VAL A 122 2.77 5.60 7.64
N GLN A 123 3.24 5.85 8.86
CA GLN A 123 4.64 5.69 9.22
C GLN A 123 4.82 4.41 10.06
N PRO A 124 6.00 3.77 10.03
CA PRO A 124 6.30 2.69 10.96
C PRO A 124 6.10 3.13 12.43
N PRO A 125 5.62 2.25 13.32
CA PRO A 125 5.54 2.56 14.75
C PRO A 125 6.90 3.03 15.29
N GLY A 126 6.90 4.10 16.08
CA GLY A 126 8.12 4.62 16.73
C GLY A 126 9.10 5.40 15.82
N SER A 127 8.85 5.50 14.51
CA SER A 127 9.80 6.14 13.58
C SER A 127 9.86 7.67 13.66
N GLY A 128 8.89 8.32 14.31
CA GLY A 128 8.80 9.78 14.41
C GLY A 128 8.59 10.50 13.06
N ALA A 129 8.69 11.82 13.07
CA ALA A 129 8.45 12.67 11.90
C ALA A 129 9.52 12.51 10.79
N ASP A 130 10.75 12.15 11.19
CA ASP A 130 11.91 12.02 10.30
C ASP A 130 12.09 10.62 9.70
N ALA A 131 11.07 9.78 9.82
CA ALA A 131 11.00 8.48 9.18
C ALA A 131 11.33 8.57 7.68
N ARG A 132 12.36 7.83 7.26
CA ARG A 132 12.78 7.72 5.85
C ARG A 132 11.95 6.71 5.07
N VAL A 133 11.03 6.02 5.75
CA VAL A 133 10.08 5.09 5.15
C VAL A 133 8.68 5.47 5.56
N ARG A 134 7.79 5.46 4.58
CA ARG A 134 6.35 5.67 4.74
C ARG A 134 5.60 4.70 3.85
N TYR A 135 4.41 4.32 4.28
CA TYR A 135 3.50 3.47 3.54
C TYR A 135 2.35 4.33 3.00
N ALA A 136 2.09 4.22 1.70
CA ALA A 136 0.89 4.77 1.08
C ALA A 136 -0.17 3.68 1.03
N LEU A 137 -1.26 3.88 1.75
CA LEU A 137 -2.44 3.02 1.73
C LEU A 137 -3.47 3.66 0.81
N GLU A 138 -4.07 2.86 -0.06
CA GLU A 138 -5.09 3.36 -1.01
C GLU A 138 -6.24 2.38 -1.13
N VAL A 139 -7.44 2.94 -1.20
CA VAL A 139 -8.66 2.25 -1.61
C VAL A 139 -9.15 2.90 -2.89
N THR A 140 -9.39 2.08 -3.91
CA THR A 140 -9.96 2.50 -5.19
C THR A 140 -11.25 1.75 -5.43
N MET A 141 -12.27 2.49 -5.84
CA MET A 141 -13.59 1.95 -6.17
C MET A 141 -14.09 2.52 -7.48
N GLU A 142 -14.77 1.69 -8.24
CA GLU A 142 -15.43 2.07 -9.49
C GLU A 142 -16.55 3.08 -9.23
N GLY A 143 -16.70 4.02 -10.17
CA GLY A 143 -17.74 5.04 -10.14
C GLY A 143 -17.52 6.14 -9.11
N VAL A 144 -18.59 6.89 -8.86
CA VAL A 144 -18.62 7.97 -7.87
C VAL A 144 -18.97 7.40 -6.50
N GLN A 145 -18.06 7.57 -5.55
CA GLN A 145 -18.26 7.17 -4.15
C GLN A 145 -18.32 8.39 -3.23
N THR A 146 -19.01 8.24 -2.11
CA THR A 146 -19.05 9.30 -1.09
C THR A 146 -17.78 9.29 -0.24
N GLN A 147 -17.42 10.46 0.31
CA GLN A 147 -16.32 10.57 1.28
C GLN A 147 -16.53 9.63 2.48
N ALA A 148 -17.76 9.51 2.99
CA ALA A 148 -18.06 8.63 4.13
C ALA A 148 -17.78 7.15 3.83
N THR A 149 -18.19 6.67 2.65
CA THR A 149 -17.92 5.29 2.20
C THR A 149 -16.43 5.04 2.08
N MET A 150 -15.70 5.94 1.41
CA MET A 150 -14.27 5.79 1.16
C MET A 150 -13.45 5.91 2.45
N SER A 151 -13.76 6.87 3.32
CA SER A 151 -13.13 7.01 4.64
C SER A 151 -13.31 5.75 5.48
N ARG A 152 -14.51 5.15 5.52
CA ARG A 152 -14.74 3.91 6.26
C ARG A 152 -13.85 2.78 5.76
N LYS A 153 -13.73 2.59 4.45
CA LYS A 153 -12.84 1.57 3.87
C LYS A 153 -11.37 1.86 4.11
N LEU A 154 -10.96 3.14 4.04
CA LEU A 154 -9.58 3.53 4.36
C LEU A 154 -9.23 3.24 5.82
N GLU A 155 -10.14 3.51 6.75
CA GLU A 155 -9.94 3.15 8.16
C GLU A 155 -9.84 1.64 8.34
N LEU A 156 -10.69 0.84 7.68
CA LEU A 156 -10.54 -0.62 7.68
C LEU A 156 -9.16 -1.05 7.14
N LEU A 157 -8.66 -0.40 6.09
CA LEU A 157 -7.37 -0.74 5.50
C LEU A 157 -6.23 -0.42 6.47
N LYS A 158 -6.29 0.72 7.16
CA LYS A 158 -5.33 1.08 8.21
C LYS A 158 -5.31 0.07 9.35
N HIS A 159 -6.48 -0.40 9.81
CA HIS A 159 -6.56 -1.41 10.87
C HIS A 159 -6.09 -2.79 10.43
N SER A 160 -6.13 -3.08 9.13
CA SER A 160 -5.72 -4.37 8.59
C SER A 160 -4.27 -4.39 8.10
N PHE A 161 -3.56 -3.26 8.22
CA PHE A 161 -2.16 -3.08 7.86
C PHE A 161 -1.30 -2.89 9.11
N THR A 162 -0.15 -3.54 9.16
CA THR A 162 0.87 -3.30 10.20
C THR A 162 2.23 -3.14 9.55
N ALA A 163 2.87 -1.98 9.75
CA ALA A 163 4.28 -1.81 9.43
C ALA A 163 5.12 -2.52 10.49
N LEU A 164 6.02 -3.40 10.05
CA LEU A 164 7.04 -4.01 10.89
C LEU A 164 8.29 -3.12 10.89
N GLY A 165 9.15 -3.28 11.90
CA GLY A 165 10.36 -2.48 12.07
C GLY A 165 11.31 -2.56 10.87
N GLU A 166 12.25 -1.61 10.81
CA GLU A 166 13.35 -1.63 9.83
C GLU A 166 14.45 -2.62 10.20
#